data_AF-A0A7S0BAF4-F1
#
_entry.id   AF-A0A7S0BAF4-F1
#
_cell.length_a   1.000
_cell.length_b   1.000
_cell.length_c   1.000
_cell.angle_alpha   90.00
_cell.angle_beta   90.00
_cell.angle_gamma   90.00
#
_symmetry.space_group_name_H-M   'P 1'
#
loop_
_entity.id
_entity.type
_entity.pdbx_description
1 polymer ?
#
loop_
_entity_poly.entity_id
_entity_poly.type
_entity_poly.pdbx_seq_one_letter_code
_entity_poly.pdbx_strand_id
1 'polypeptide(L)'
;MEGIVSMSLCRQKCQEYSRCGAWTWGKTRDVWGLTNMCFLKVLEDGAMPVRHKNPKVVSGLPCRKPEKKPAGDMGEKPSEAMTSTFDLSHRSHEDVGATHKSLGALFCWVLMLPKSYEQALLEWQYEAGANLFGCDAYAVYSNISLEIADGVKTSVVDSSLQCQRGGEFGTALNTDIFMRVWKKVISDGIFSDYDWTVKVDPDTVFFAHRLKGILEVYRETDAGVYLNNCKMGLHGPLEVFSRNAVMAWSDGSQECFHHFYKLCSGPCLWGEDMFIDQCLEKVLHVRKVYVDNLLLEDHCDPPDGWDSCKDKSSVAFHPYKELSEYRTCMNNSLAK
;
A
#
# COMPACT_ATOMS: atom_id res chain seq x y z
N MET A 1 2.60 -21.62 -4.42
CA MET A 1 3.18 -22.65 -3.53
C MET A 1 4.57 -23.01 -4.05
N GLU A 2 5.57 -22.83 -3.20
CA GLU A 2 6.97 -23.18 -3.47
C GLU A 2 7.27 -24.65 -3.17
N GLY A 3 8.39 -25.16 -3.68
CA GLY A 3 8.87 -26.51 -3.40
C GLY A 3 8.07 -27.65 -4.05
N ILE A 4 7.16 -27.33 -4.96
CA ILE A 4 6.35 -28.34 -5.66
C ILE A 4 7.16 -28.92 -6.82
N VAL A 5 7.73 -30.11 -6.60
CA VAL A 5 8.72 -30.72 -7.50
C VAL A 5 8.15 -31.31 -8.79
N SER A 6 6.82 -31.43 -8.91
CA SER A 6 6.17 -32.04 -10.07
C SER A 6 4.77 -31.49 -10.36
N MET A 7 4.36 -31.59 -11.62
CA MET A 7 2.99 -31.26 -12.03
C MET A 7 1.92 -32.15 -11.35
N SER A 8 2.26 -33.41 -11.04
CA SER A 8 1.33 -34.33 -10.37
C SER A 8 1.04 -33.89 -8.95
N LEU A 9 2.06 -33.41 -8.24
CA LEU A 9 1.92 -32.86 -6.90
C LEU A 9 1.18 -31.51 -6.92
N CYS A 10 1.43 -30.66 -7.91
CA CYS A 10 0.67 -29.42 -8.10
C CYS A 10 -0.83 -29.69 -8.35
N ARG A 11 -1.14 -30.68 -9.19
CA ARG A 11 -2.52 -31.15 -9.41
C ARG A 11 -3.13 -31.69 -8.13
N GLN A 12 -2.41 -32.51 -7.37
CA GLN A 12 -2.91 -33.07 -6.11
C GLN A 12 -3.24 -31.96 -5.11
N LYS A 13 -2.37 -30.96 -4.96
CA LYS A 13 -2.63 -29.80 -4.11
C LYS A 13 -3.85 -29.00 -4.56
N CYS A 14 -4.04 -28.86 -5.88
CA CYS A 14 -5.27 -28.30 -6.42
C CYS A 14 -6.50 -29.16 -6.08
N GLN A 15 -6.40 -30.49 -6.11
CA GLN A 15 -7.52 -31.38 -5.74
C GLN A 15 -7.88 -31.26 -4.25
N GLU A 16 -6.87 -31.22 -3.38
CA GLU A 16 -7.02 -31.04 -1.92
C GLU A 16 -7.62 -29.67 -1.58
N TYR A 17 -7.23 -28.61 -2.31
CA TYR A 17 -7.75 -27.27 -2.07
C TYR A 17 -9.12 -27.08 -2.74
N SER A 18 -10.21 -27.26 -1.99
CA SER A 18 -11.62 -27.27 -2.46
C SER A 18 -12.00 -26.12 -3.42
N ARG A 19 -11.36 -24.96 -3.29
CA ARG A 19 -11.59 -23.76 -4.12
C ARG A 19 -10.74 -23.69 -5.39
N CYS A 20 -9.76 -24.57 -5.57
CA CYS A 20 -8.98 -24.62 -6.80
C CYS A 20 -9.84 -25.10 -7.98
N GLY A 21 -9.98 -24.28 -9.01
CA GLY A 21 -10.64 -24.63 -10.27
C GLY A 21 -9.65 -24.96 -11.40
N ALA A 22 -8.43 -24.41 -11.35
CA ALA A 22 -7.35 -24.74 -12.27
C ALA A 22 -5.99 -24.59 -11.58
N TRP A 23 -4.96 -25.21 -12.13
CA TRP A 23 -3.60 -25.11 -11.61
C TRP A 23 -2.60 -24.90 -12.72
N THR A 24 -1.45 -24.30 -12.40
CA THR A 24 -0.32 -24.10 -13.30
C THR A 24 0.98 -24.40 -12.55
N TRP A 25 1.87 -25.16 -13.17
CA TRP A 25 3.15 -25.56 -12.61
C TRP A 25 4.30 -25.13 -13.52
N GLY A 26 5.34 -24.53 -12.94
CA GLY A 26 6.54 -24.14 -13.67
C GLY A 26 7.44 -25.34 -13.98
N LYS A 27 7.52 -25.72 -15.27
CA LYS A 27 8.29 -26.90 -15.71
C LYS A 27 9.73 -26.60 -16.08
N THR A 28 10.06 -25.33 -16.37
CA THR A 28 11.41 -24.90 -16.70
C THR A 28 12.22 -24.65 -15.41
N ARG A 29 13.45 -25.16 -15.38
CA ARG A 29 14.40 -24.97 -14.27
C ARG A 29 15.13 -23.62 -14.40
N ASP A 30 15.69 -23.14 -13.30
CA ASP A 30 16.52 -21.93 -13.22
C ASP A 30 15.81 -20.64 -13.67
N VAL A 31 14.48 -20.62 -13.56
CA VAL A 31 13.66 -19.42 -13.73
C VAL A 31 13.17 -18.98 -12.36
N TRP A 32 13.61 -17.80 -11.93
CA TRP A 32 13.17 -17.18 -10.68
C TRP A 32 11.65 -16.98 -10.68
N GLY A 33 11.00 -17.27 -9.55
CA GLY A 33 9.53 -17.21 -9.43
C GLY A 33 8.75 -18.27 -10.22
N LEU A 34 9.42 -19.21 -10.91
CA LEU A 34 8.76 -20.25 -11.70
C LEU A 34 9.25 -21.67 -11.38
N THR A 35 10.52 -21.84 -11.05
CA THR A 35 11.10 -23.15 -10.73
C THR A 35 10.43 -23.76 -9.49
N ASN A 36 9.88 -24.96 -9.61
CA ASN A 36 9.14 -25.64 -8.52
C ASN A 36 7.93 -24.84 -7.98
N MET A 37 7.39 -23.92 -8.77
CA MET A 37 6.24 -23.12 -8.39
C MET A 37 4.94 -23.74 -8.88
N CYS A 38 3.99 -23.87 -7.96
CA CYS A 38 2.62 -24.25 -8.25
C CYS A 38 1.67 -23.09 -7.95
N PHE A 39 0.95 -22.66 -8.98
CA PHE A 39 -0.06 -21.61 -8.95
C PHE A 39 -1.43 -22.28 -8.96
N LEU A 40 -2.16 -22.18 -7.85
CA LEU A 40 -3.55 -22.61 -7.76
C LEU A 40 -4.44 -21.44 -8.14
N LYS A 41 -5.42 -21.68 -9.00
CA LYS A 41 -6.35 -20.66 -9.50
C LYS A 41 -7.75 -21.02 -9.06
N VAL A 42 -8.43 -20.06 -8.45
CA VAL A 42 -9.86 -20.15 -8.18
C VAL A 42 -10.59 -19.79 -9.48
N LEU A 43 -11.61 -20.56 -9.83
CA LEU A 43 -12.51 -20.24 -10.94
C LEU A 43 -13.89 -19.98 -10.36
N GLU A 44 -14.61 -19.02 -10.92
CA GLU A 44 -16.02 -18.80 -10.61
C GLU A 44 -16.86 -20.02 -11.01
N ASP A 45 -18.00 -20.21 -10.36
CA ASP A 45 -18.88 -21.36 -10.62
C ASP A 45 -19.31 -21.40 -12.10
N GLY A 46 -18.92 -22.47 -12.80
CA GLY A 46 -19.22 -22.66 -14.23
C GLY A 46 -18.25 -21.99 -15.20
N ALA A 47 -17.27 -21.22 -14.72
CA ALA A 47 -16.26 -20.60 -15.56
C ALA A 47 -15.25 -21.63 -16.09
N MET A 48 -14.96 -21.59 -17.39
CA MET A 48 -13.87 -22.34 -17.99
C MET A 48 -12.61 -21.46 -18.10
N PRO A 49 -11.42 -21.96 -17.72
CA PRO A 49 -10.21 -21.16 -17.79
C PRO A 49 -9.81 -20.89 -19.24
N VAL A 50 -9.37 -19.66 -19.52
CA VAL A 50 -8.86 -19.28 -20.83
C VAL A 50 -7.42 -19.80 -21.00
N ARG A 51 -7.18 -20.49 -22.12
CA ARG A 51 -5.88 -21.09 -22.41
C ARG A 51 -4.95 -20.08 -23.07
N HIS A 52 -3.86 -19.72 -22.39
CA HIS A 52 -2.74 -18.98 -22.96
C HIS A 52 -1.56 -19.92 -23.25
N LYS A 53 -0.91 -19.76 -24.42
CA LYS A 53 0.28 -20.55 -24.76
C LYS A 53 1.49 -19.98 -24.04
N ASN A 54 2.07 -20.75 -23.12
CA ASN A 54 3.36 -20.47 -22.51
C ASN A 54 4.18 -21.77 -22.42
N PRO A 55 5.34 -21.87 -23.09
CA PRO A 55 6.12 -23.10 -23.13
C PRO A 55 6.88 -23.38 -21.84
N LYS A 56 6.91 -22.47 -20.85
CA LYS A 56 7.62 -22.64 -19.57
C LYS A 56 6.78 -23.29 -18.47
N VAL A 57 5.48 -23.47 -18.71
CA VAL A 57 4.52 -23.95 -17.70
C VAL A 57 3.67 -25.11 -18.22
N VAL A 58 3.06 -25.83 -17.28
CA VAL A 58 2.03 -26.84 -17.54
C VAL A 58 0.82 -26.47 -16.71
N SER A 59 -0.36 -26.42 -17.32
CA SER A 59 -1.61 -26.14 -16.62
C SER A 59 -2.59 -27.30 -16.75
N GLY A 60 -3.52 -27.40 -15.80
CA GLY A 60 -4.57 -28.40 -15.84
C GLY A 60 -5.74 -28.06 -14.94
N LEU A 61 -6.76 -28.91 -14.99
CA LEU A 61 -7.92 -28.89 -14.10
C LEU A 61 -7.73 -29.96 -13.00
N PRO A 62 -8.38 -29.80 -11.83
CA PRO A 62 -8.42 -30.86 -10.82
C PRO A 62 -9.31 -32.01 -11.29
N CYS A 63 -8.90 -33.26 -11.03
CA CYS A 63 -9.76 -34.42 -11.31
C CYS A 63 -10.73 -34.64 -10.14
N ARG A 64 -11.79 -33.82 -10.04
CA ARG A 64 -12.91 -34.02 -9.10
C ARG A 64 -14.09 -34.65 -9.83
N LYS A 65 -14.82 -35.55 -9.17
CA LYS A 65 -16.17 -35.93 -9.62
C LYS A 65 -17.11 -34.74 -9.33
N PRO A 66 -18.11 -34.46 -10.17
CA PRO A 66 -19.09 -33.41 -9.85
C PRO A 66 -19.88 -33.85 -8.61
N GLU A 67 -19.53 -33.33 -7.45
CA GLU A 67 -20.31 -33.49 -6.23
C GLU A 67 -21.43 -32.44 -6.21
N LYS A 68 -22.67 -32.88 -5.94
CA LYS A 68 -23.77 -31.98 -5.64
C LYS A 68 -23.46 -31.27 -4.32
N LYS A 69 -23.12 -29.98 -4.37
CA LYS A 69 -23.03 -29.13 -3.17
C LYS A 69 -24.39 -29.14 -2.44
N PRO A 70 -24.44 -29.25 -1.11
CA PRO A 70 -25.63 -28.88 -0.36
C PRO A 70 -25.91 -27.40 -0.61
N ALA A 71 -27.17 -27.05 -0.88
CA ALA A 71 -27.58 -25.65 -0.97
C ALA A 71 -27.38 -24.99 0.41
N GLY A 72 -26.36 -24.14 0.57
CA GLY A 72 -26.12 -23.45 1.84
C GLY A 72 -24.75 -22.81 2.08
N ASP A 73 -23.73 -23.03 1.24
CA ASP A 73 -22.40 -22.44 1.48
C ASP A 73 -22.31 -21.01 0.90
N MET A 74 -22.92 -20.06 1.61
CA MET A 74 -22.55 -18.64 1.50
C MET A 74 -21.16 -18.50 2.13
N GLY A 75 -20.16 -18.07 1.35
CA GLY A 75 -18.79 -17.90 1.83
C GLY A 75 -18.73 -17.25 3.22
N GLU A 76 -17.85 -17.79 4.07
CA GLU A 76 -17.71 -17.42 5.48
C GLU A 76 -17.74 -15.90 5.67
N LYS A 77 -18.76 -15.38 6.36
CA LYS A 77 -18.91 -13.94 6.60
C LYS A 77 -17.70 -13.42 7.39
N PRO A 78 -17.22 -12.19 7.12
CA PRO A 78 -16.17 -11.58 7.92
C PRO A 78 -16.62 -11.46 9.38
N SER A 79 -15.68 -11.60 10.31
CA SER A 79 -15.95 -11.37 11.72
C SER A 79 -16.18 -9.89 12.01
N GLU A 80 -16.94 -9.57 13.06
CA GLU A 80 -17.22 -8.19 13.47
C GLU A 80 -15.93 -7.41 13.78
N ALA A 81 -14.93 -8.07 14.36
CA ALA A 81 -13.62 -7.48 14.62
C ALA A 81 -12.89 -7.12 13.31
N MET A 82 -12.97 -7.96 12.27
CA MET A 82 -12.38 -7.63 10.97
C MET A 82 -13.12 -6.47 10.30
N THR A 83 -14.45 -6.49 10.31
CA THR A 83 -15.25 -5.42 9.70
C THR A 83 -15.03 -4.07 10.39
N SER A 84 -14.87 -4.05 11.72
CA SER A 84 -14.68 -2.80 12.48
C SER A 84 -13.30 -2.14 12.28
N THR A 85 -12.29 -2.91 11.86
CA THR A 85 -10.99 -2.37 11.43
C THR A 85 -11.15 -1.45 10.21
N PHE A 86 -12.08 -1.78 9.30
CA PHE A 86 -12.31 -1.02 8.06
C PHE A 86 -13.40 0.05 8.22
N ASP A 87 -14.02 0.17 9.39
CA ASP A 87 -14.86 1.32 9.73
C ASP A 87 -13.97 2.45 10.21
N LEU A 88 -13.60 3.32 9.27
CA LEU A 88 -12.77 4.50 9.53
C LEU A 88 -13.63 5.71 9.93
N SER A 89 -14.93 5.66 9.67
CA SER A 89 -15.84 6.77 9.91
C SER A 89 -15.90 7.13 11.41
N HIS A 90 -15.62 8.39 11.72
CA HIS A 90 -15.85 8.94 13.06
C HIS A 90 -16.97 9.98 12.97
N ARG A 91 -17.88 10.00 13.97
CA ARG A 91 -19.13 10.77 13.94
C ARG A 91 -18.93 12.24 13.54
N SER A 92 -19.64 12.63 12.49
CA SER A 92 -19.89 13.98 11.95
C SER A 92 -18.66 14.86 11.80
N HIS A 93 -18.13 14.89 10.58
CA HIS A 93 -17.45 16.08 10.06
C HIS A 93 -18.47 17.22 10.05
N GLU A 94 -18.55 17.99 11.14
CA GLU A 94 -19.14 19.32 11.03
C GLU A 94 -18.29 20.11 10.05
N ASP A 95 -18.93 20.68 9.04
CA ASP A 95 -18.35 21.58 8.04
C ASP A 95 -17.91 22.87 8.75
N VAL A 96 -16.84 22.78 9.54
CA VAL A 96 -16.21 23.92 10.17
C VAL A 96 -15.41 24.58 9.07
N GLY A 97 -16.00 25.61 8.46
CA GLY A 97 -15.45 26.36 7.33
C GLY A 97 -13.93 26.51 7.44
N ALA A 98 -13.22 25.71 6.65
CA ALA A 98 -11.78 25.63 6.70
C ALA A 98 -11.19 27.00 6.36
N THR A 99 -10.49 27.61 7.32
CA THR A 99 -9.60 28.72 7.01
C THR A 99 -8.49 28.14 6.15
N HIS A 100 -8.62 28.26 4.82
CA HIS A 100 -7.61 27.80 3.86
C HIS A 100 -6.24 28.33 4.29
N LYS A 101 -5.42 27.44 4.86
CA LYS A 101 -3.97 27.63 4.87
C LYS A 101 -3.53 27.64 3.39
N SER A 102 -2.40 28.28 3.11
CA SER A 102 -1.89 28.56 1.76
C SER A 102 -2.16 27.43 0.75
N LEU A 103 -2.59 27.78 -0.47
CA LEU A 103 -2.74 26.85 -1.59
C LEU A 103 -1.58 25.84 -1.65
N GLY A 104 -1.91 24.55 -1.58
CA GLY A 104 -0.94 23.45 -1.61
C GLY A 104 -0.33 23.10 -0.25
N ALA A 105 -1.02 23.40 0.86
CA ALA A 105 -0.53 23.04 2.19
C ALA A 105 -0.53 21.51 2.37
N LEU A 106 0.56 20.98 2.93
CA LEU A 106 0.81 19.56 3.10
C LEU A 106 0.71 19.16 4.57
N PHE A 107 -0.10 18.14 4.85
CA PHE A 107 -0.01 17.33 6.05
C PHE A 107 0.72 16.02 5.73
N CYS A 108 1.85 15.77 6.39
CA CYS A 108 2.66 14.58 6.15
C CYS A 108 2.71 13.68 7.38
N TRP A 109 2.56 12.38 7.21
CA TRP A 109 2.66 11.44 8.32
C TRP A 109 3.47 10.21 7.96
N VAL A 110 4.01 9.60 9.01
CA VAL A 110 4.85 8.40 8.92
C VAL A 110 4.42 7.40 10.00
N LEU A 111 4.53 6.12 9.69
CA LEU A 111 4.49 5.05 10.68
C LEU A 111 5.93 4.64 11.02
N MET A 112 6.28 4.73 12.31
CA MET A 112 7.61 4.37 12.81
C MET A 112 7.54 3.10 13.64
N LEU A 113 8.38 2.13 13.29
CA LEU A 113 8.70 0.97 14.11
C LEU A 113 9.67 1.36 15.23
N PRO A 114 9.28 1.27 16.51
CA PRO A 114 10.16 1.66 17.59
C PRO A 114 11.30 0.66 17.80
N LYS A 115 12.41 1.13 18.38
CA LYS A 115 13.65 0.37 18.61
C LYS A 115 14.22 -0.22 17.32
N SER A 116 14.12 0.54 16.22
CA SER A 116 14.62 0.18 14.90
C SER A 116 15.48 1.32 14.33
N TYR A 117 16.10 1.10 13.15
CA TYR A 117 16.86 2.13 12.44
C TYR A 117 16.01 3.37 12.10
N GLU A 118 14.69 3.20 11.98
CA GLU A 118 13.74 4.26 11.63
C GLU A 118 13.71 5.39 12.66
N GLN A 119 13.96 5.08 13.95
CA GLN A 119 14.05 6.09 15.00
C GLN A 119 15.21 7.06 14.76
N ALA A 120 16.41 6.52 14.51
CA ALA A 120 17.61 7.32 14.26
C ALA A 120 17.50 8.11 12.95
N LEU A 121 16.80 7.56 11.94
CA LEU A 121 16.49 8.30 10.71
C LEU A 121 15.57 9.49 11.00
N LEU A 122 14.45 9.29 11.71
CA LEU A 122 13.49 10.35 12.02
C LEU A 122 14.06 11.43 12.93
N GLU A 123 14.88 11.05 13.93
CA GLU A 123 15.64 11.98 14.76
C GLU A 123 16.48 12.93 13.89
N TRP A 124 17.27 12.36 12.97
CA TRP A 124 18.11 13.17 12.08
C TRP A 124 17.29 13.97 11.06
N GLN A 125 16.22 13.39 10.50
CA GLN A 125 15.34 14.08 9.56
C GLN A 125 14.72 15.32 10.20
N TYR A 126 14.36 15.25 11.48
CA TYR A 126 13.86 16.40 12.24
C TYR A 126 14.91 17.52 12.33
N GLU A 127 16.14 17.18 12.75
CA GLU A 127 17.25 18.15 12.84
C GLU A 127 17.55 18.82 11.49
N ALA A 128 17.41 18.07 10.40
CA ALA A 128 17.67 18.55 9.04
C ALA A 128 16.49 19.30 8.39
N GLY A 129 15.30 19.32 9.01
CA GLY A 129 14.07 19.82 8.37
C GLY A 129 13.72 19.05 7.09
N ALA A 130 14.00 17.74 7.09
CA ALA A 130 13.89 16.84 5.94
C ALA A 130 12.63 15.97 6.01
N ASN A 131 12.30 15.29 4.90
CA ASN A 131 11.18 14.36 4.83
C ASN A 131 9.87 15.06 5.26
N LEU A 132 9.04 14.44 6.10
CA LEU A 132 7.79 14.99 6.60
C LEU A 132 7.95 16.31 7.38
N PHE A 133 9.14 16.56 7.95
CA PHE A 133 9.41 17.79 8.69
C PHE A 133 9.59 19.02 7.78
N GLY A 134 9.60 18.81 6.45
CA GLY A 134 9.48 19.88 5.46
C GLY A 134 8.04 20.26 5.09
N CYS A 135 7.04 19.56 5.65
CA CYS A 135 5.61 19.83 5.40
C CYS A 135 5.04 20.88 6.37
N ASP A 136 3.85 21.42 6.04
CA ASP A 136 3.20 22.48 6.83
C ASP A 136 2.66 21.95 8.17
N ALA A 137 2.32 20.66 8.23
CA ALA A 137 2.16 19.91 9.45
C ALA A 137 2.61 18.47 9.27
N TYR A 138 2.90 17.84 10.40
CA TYR A 138 3.32 16.45 10.42
C TYR A 138 2.82 15.68 11.65
N ALA A 139 2.74 14.36 11.50
CA ALA A 139 2.48 13.44 12.60
C ALA A 139 3.35 12.17 12.47
N VAL A 140 3.87 11.69 13.60
CA VAL A 140 4.59 10.42 13.67
C VAL A 140 3.72 9.44 14.42
N TYR A 141 3.36 8.33 13.79
CA TYR A 141 2.57 7.26 14.39
C TYR A 141 3.46 6.11 14.81
N SER A 142 3.13 5.47 15.93
CA SER A 142 3.82 4.25 16.39
C SER A 142 2.91 3.49 17.37
N ASN A 143 3.27 2.27 17.76
CA ASN A 143 2.51 1.52 18.78
C ASN A 143 2.89 1.86 20.22
N ILE A 144 3.86 2.76 20.42
CA ILE A 144 4.23 3.30 21.73
C ILE A 144 4.30 4.82 21.65
N SER A 145 4.11 5.48 22.79
CA SER A 145 4.39 6.91 22.93
C SER A 145 5.89 7.09 23.19
N LEU A 146 6.57 7.80 22.31
CA LEU A 146 7.99 8.11 22.39
C LEU A 146 8.22 9.54 21.92
N GLU A 147 9.10 10.26 22.61
CA GLU A 147 9.62 11.54 22.13
C GLU A 147 10.82 11.26 21.24
N ILE A 148 10.68 11.51 19.93
CA ILE A 148 11.72 11.25 18.92
C ILE A 148 12.58 12.47 18.64
N ALA A 149 12.14 13.66 19.04
CA ALA A 149 12.90 14.90 18.99
C ALA A 149 12.25 15.91 19.93
N ASP A 150 12.88 17.07 20.15
CA ASP A 150 12.37 18.11 21.05
C ASP A 150 10.92 18.51 20.68
N GLY A 151 9.97 18.18 21.55
CA GLY A 151 8.55 18.46 21.33
C GLY A 151 7.84 17.58 20.29
N VAL A 152 8.51 16.59 19.69
CA VAL A 152 7.90 15.66 18.72
C VAL A 152 7.67 14.30 19.38
N LYS A 153 6.40 14.02 19.68
CA LYS A 153 5.96 12.74 20.26
C LYS A 153 5.15 11.93 19.28
N THR A 154 5.31 10.61 19.34
CA THR A 154 4.52 9.70 18.54
C THR A 154 3.06 9.64 19.02
N SER A 155 2.14 9.63 18.08
CA SER A 155 0.72 9.35 18.29
C SER A 155 0.51 7.83 18.31
N VAL A 156 -0.06 7.32 19.41
CA VAL A 156 -0.15 5.87 19.66
C VAL A 156 -1.26 5.25 18.81
N VAL A 157 -0.90 4.18 18.08
CA VAL A 157 -1.80 3.30 17.34
C VAL A 157 -1.87 1.96 18.05
N ASP A 158 -3.09 1.48 18.33
CA ASP A 158 -3.30 0.18 18.97
C ASP A 158 -3.04 -0.97 17.98
N SER A 159 -1.77 -1.37 17.83
CA SER A 159 -1.33 -2.44 16.93
C SER A 159 -0.01 -3.06 17.41
N SER A 160 0.24 -4.32 17.07
CA SER A 160 1.54 -4.96 17.33
C SER A 160 2.64 -4.54 16.35
N LEU A 161 2.27 -3.91 15.22
CA LEU A 161 3.15 -3.57 14.08
C LEU A 161 3.88 -4.78 13.46
N GLN A 162 3.48 -6.02 13.77
CA GLN A 162 4.07 -7.23 13.20
C GLN A 162 3.22 -7.76 12.06
N CYS A 163 3.82 -8.01 10.89
CA CYS A 163 3.13 -8.61 9.74
C CYS A 163 3.94 -9.75 9.11
N GLN A 164 3.24 -10.62 8.40
CA GLN A 164 3.83 -11.65 7.56
C GLN A 164 4.06 -11.10 6.14
N ARG A 165 4.94 -11.74 5.36
CA ARG A 165 5.04 -11.51 3.92
C ARG A 165 4.22 -12.55 3.16
N GLY A 166 3.58 -12.17 2.05
CA GLY A 166 2.73 -13.07 1.26
C GLY A 166 2.13 -12.41 0.02
N GLY A 167 1.07 -13.01 -0.54
CA GLY A 167 0.45 -12.53 -1.78
C GLY A 167 1.18 -12.96 -3.06
N GLU A 168 0.65 -12.57 -4.22
CA GLU A 168 1.23 -12.90 -5.55
C GLU A 168 2.63 -12.31 -5.74
N PHE A 169 2.90 -11.17 -5.08
CA PHE A 169 4.14 -10.40 -5.19
C PHE A 169 5.07 -10.53 -3.98
N GLY A 170 4.71 -11.32 -2.95
CA GLY A 170 5.56 -11.51 -1.77
C GLY A 170 5.73 -10.27 -0.88
N THR A 171 4.78 -9.35 -0.90
CA THR A 171 4.80 -8.08 -0.16
C THR A 171 4.39 -8.27 1.31
N ALA A 172 4.59 -7.23 2.13
CA ALA A 172 4.12 -7.22 3.52
C ALA A 172 2.58 -7.22 3.56
N LEU A 173 1.97 -8.21 4.23
CA LEU A 173 0.53 -8.30 4.45
C LEU A 173 0.16 -7.47 5.68
N ASN A 174 0.34 -6.16 5.56
CA ASN A 174 0.22 -5.18 6.63
C ASN A 174 -1.10 -4.40 6.62
N THR A 175 -2.08 -4.76 5.77
CA THR A 175 -3.36 -4.05 5.62
C THR A 175 -4.02 -3.77 6.97
N ASP A 176 -4.16 -4.77 7.85
CA ASP A 176 -4.78 -4.61 9.17
C ASP A 176 -4.00 -3.65 10.10
N ILE A 177 -2.68 -3.52 9.95
CA ILE A 177 -1.88 -2.53 10.68
C ILE A 177 -2.21 -1.14 10.16
N PHE A 178 -2.10 -0.94 8.86
CA PHE A 178 -2.29 0.37 8.25
C PHE A 178 -3.73 0.86 8.29
N MET A 179 -4.74 -0.02 8.26
CA MET A 179 -6.13 0.38 8.53
C MET A 179 -6.29 0.98 9.93
N ARG A 180 -5.60 0.43 10.95
CA ARG A 180 -5.61 1.02 12.31
C ARG A 180 -4.86 2.36 12.36
N VAL A 181 -3.78 2.50 11.61
CA VAL A 181 -3.07 3.78 11.48
C VAL A 181 -3.96 4.82 10.79
N TRP A 182 -4.58 4.49 9.66
CA TRP A 182 -5.54 5.36 8.98
C TRP A 182 -6.73 5.73 9.86
N LYS A 183 -7.25 4.79 10.66
CA LYS A 183 -8.30 5.09 11.65
C LYS A 183 -7.84 6.13 12.66
N LYS A 184 -6.57 6.07 13.08
CA LYS A 184 -5.98 7.09 13.95
C LYS A 184 -5.76 8.42 13.24
N VAL A 185 -5.25 8.41 12.00
CA VAL A 185 -5.07 9.62 11.16
C VAL A 185 -6.39 10.36 10.97
N ILE A 186 -7.45 9.63 10.64
CA ILE A 186 -8.79 10.18 10.44
C ILE A 186 -9.36 10.70 11.77
N SER A 187 -9.22 9.93 12.85
CA SER A 187 -9.65 10.35 14.19
C SER A 187 -8.91 11.59 14.70
N ASP A 188 -7.64 11.78 14.32
CA ASP A 188 -6.87 12.97 14.69
C ASP A 188 -7.31 14.20 13.90
N GLY A 189 -7.94 14.02 12.74
CA GLY A 189 -8.58 15.08 11.96
C GLY A 189 -7.63 16.11 11.34
N ILE A 190 -6.32 16.04 11.60
CA ILE A 190 -5.35 17.05 11.14
C ILE A 190 -5.45 17.25 9.62
N PHE A 191 -5.66 16.17 8.87
CA PHE A 191 -5.74 16.19 7.41
C PHE A 191 -6.79 17.16 6.85
N SER A 192 -7.88 17.42 7.56
CA SER A 192 -8.96 18.27 7.05
C SER A 192 -8.57 19.75 6.93
N ASP A 193 -7.53 20.17 7.66
CA ASP A 193 -7.01 21.53 7.66
C ASP A 193 -5.99 21.80 6.53
N TYR A 194 -5.65 20.79 5.73
CA TYR A 194 -4.64 20.85 4.67
C TYR A 194 -5.22 20.39 3.34
N ASP A 195 -4.60 20.83 2.24
CA ASP A 195 -5.09 20.50 0.88
C ASP A 195 -4.69 19.07 0.48
N TRP A 196 -3.53 18.61 0.96
CA TRP A 196 -2.97 17.31 0.63
C TRP A 196 -2.44 16.58 1.87
N THR A 197 -2.67 15.28 1.90
CA THR A 197 -2.13 14.33 2.88
C THR A 197 -1.10 13.45 2.22
N VAL A 198 0.06 13.31 2.85
CA VAL A 198 1.18 12.52 2.37
C VAL A 198 1.56 11.48 3.42
N LYS A 199 1.42 10.20 3.08
CA LYS A 199 2.11 9.13 3.80
C LYS A 199 3.52 9.00 3.23
N VAL A 200 4.53 8.95 4.07
CA VAL A 200 5.92 8.75 3.66
C VAL A 200 6.62 7.80 4.61
N ASP A 201 7.36 6.82 4.07
CA ASP A 201 8.10 5.86 4.89
C ASP A 201 9.40 6.48 5.48
N PRO A 202 9.89 6.02 6.65
CA PRO A 202 11.08 6.59 7.29
C PRO A 202 12.35 6.50 6.45
N ASP A 203 12.49 5.48 5.60
CA ASP A 203 13.63 5.25 4.70
C ASP A 203 13.41 5.81 3.27
N THR A 204 12.42 6.69 3.10
CA THR A 204 12.21 7.43 1.85
C THR A 204 12.82 8.82 1.93
N VAL A 205 13.74 9.14 1.01
CA VAL A 205 14.30 10.50 0.90
C VAL A 205 13.31 11.38 0.14
N PHE A 206 12.48 12.12 0.87
CA PHE A 206 11.37 12.91 0.36
C PHE A 206 11.61 14.44 0.42
N PHE A 207 11.21 15.14 -0.64
CA PHE A 207 11.33 16.60 -0.77
C PHE A 207 9.96 17.29 -0.91
N ALA A 208 9.39 17.73 0.22
CA ALA A 208 8.09 18.41 0.27
C ALA A 208 7.94 19.60 -0.70
N HIS A 209 8.99 20.41 -0.88
CA HIS A 209 8.96 21.54 -1.81
C HIS A 209 8.82 21.12 -3.28
N ARG A 210 9.43 19.98 -3.67
CA ARG A 210 9.29 19.45 -5.04
C ARG A 210 7.86 18.98 -5.27
N LEU A 211 7.27 18.31 -4.27
CA LEU A 211 5.88 17.89 -4.32
C LEU A 211 4.94 19.09 -4.47
N LYS A 212 5.12 20.17 -3.68
CA LYS A 212 4.30 21.38 -3.82
C LYS A 212 4.27 21.91 -5.26
N GLY A 213 5.43 21.96 -5.94
CA GLY A 213 5.51 22.37 -7.34
C GLY A 213 4.75 21.45 -8.31
N ILE A 214 4.68 20.15 -8.03
CA ILE A 214 3.86 19.19 -8.79
C ILE A 214 2.36 19.42 -8.54
N LEU A 215 1.98 19.70 -7.29
CA LEU A 215 0.57 19.82 -6.92
C LEU A 215 -0.10 21.08 -7.45
N GLU A 216 0.67 22.13 -7.80
CA GLU A 216 0.14 23.36 -8.42
C GLU A 216 -0.67 23.10 -9.70
N VAL A 217 -0.36 22.03 -10.44
CA VAL A 217 -1.05 21.69 -11.70
C VAL A 217 -2.25 20.76 -11.52
N TYR A 218 -2.40 20.13 -10.34
CA TYR A 218 -3.46 19.17 -10.08
C TYR A 218 -4.56 19.81 -9.23
N ARG A 219 -5.74 19.96 -9.83
CA ARG A 219 -6.94 20.41 -9.12
C ARG A 219 -7.65 19.22 -8.50
N GLU A 220 -7.94 19.34 -7.21
CA GLU A 220 -8.86 18.46 -6.50
C GLU A 220 -10.24 18.45 -7.19
N THR A 221 -10.88 17.29 -7.23
CA THR A 221 -12.26 17.12 -7.69
C THR A 221 -13.18 16.92 -6.49
N ASP A 222 -14.49 16.98 -6.69
CA ASP A 222 -15.47 16.72 -5.62
C ASP A 222 -15.29 15.32 -5.01
N ALA A 223 -14.91 14.33 -5.82
CA ALA A 223 -14.61 12.96 -5.37
C ALA A 223 -13.17 12.78 -4.88
N GLY A 224 -12.32 13.78 -5.02
CA GLY A 224 -10.89 13.71 -4.72
C GLY A 224 -10.01 13.19 -5.86
N VAL A 225 -8.72 13.45 -5.67
CA VAL A 225 -7.60 13.02 -6.51
C VAL A 225 -6.53 12.36 -5.64
N TYR A 226 -5.89 11.32 -6.14
CA TYR A 226 -4.66 10.78 -5.56
C TYR A 226 -3.63 10.50 -6.64
N LEU A 227 -2.36 10.57 -6.27
CA LEU A 227 -1.26 10.40 -7.19
C LEU A 227 -0.75 8.96 -7.15
N ASN A 228 -0.53 8.41 -8.34
CA ASN A 228 0.06 7.10 -8.56
C ASN A 228 1.53 7.28 -8.90
N ASN A 229 2.40 6.63 -8.13
CA ASN A 229 3.84 6.82 -8.17
C ASN A 229 4.59 5.74 -8.98
N CYS A 230 3.91 4.64 -9.35
CA CYS A 230 4.51 3.58 -10.16
C CYS A 230 3.60 3.12 -11.31
N LYS A 231 4.19 2.81 -12.47
CA LYS A 231 3.46 2.29 -13.64
C LYS A 231 2.71 0.97 -13.39
N MET A 232 3.04 0.25 -12.32
CA MET A 232 2.41 -1.02 -11.92
C MET A 232 1.31 -0.86 -10.86
N GLY A 233 1.17 0.31 -10.25
CA GLY A 233 0.22 0.56 -9.17
C GLY A 233 0.73 1.63 -8.20
N LEU A 234 -0.05 1.92 -7.17
CA LEU A 234 0.42 2.77 -6.08
C LEU A 234 1.37 1.96 -5.19
N HIS A 235 2.55 2.47 -4.90
CA HIS A 235 3.51 1.83 -4.02
C HIS A 235 3.64 2.58 -2.69
N GLY A 236 3.74 1.82 -1.59
CA GLY A 236 3.69 2.33 -0.22
C GLY A 236 4.71 3.38 0.25
N PRO A 237 5.95 3.49 -0.28
CA PRO A 237 6.95 4.41 0.26
C PRO A 237 6.56 5.88 0.25
N LEU A 238 5.69 6.29 -0.67
CA LEU A 238 5.15 7.64 -0.76
C LEU A 238 3.73 7.62 -1.35
N GLU A 239 2.72 7.93 -0.55
CA GLU A 239 1.32 7.99 -1.01
C GLU A 239 0.76 9.39 -0.81
N VAL A 240 0.17 9.96 -1.86
CA VAL A 240 -0.26 11.37 -1.89
C VAL A 240 -1.73 11.47 -2.26
N PHE A 241 -2.52 12.00 -1.33
CA PHE A 241 -3.97 12.09 -1.42
C PHE A 241 -4.42 13.54 -1.22
N SER A 242 -5.32 14.02 -2.07
CA SER A 242 -6.05 15.26 -1.78
C SER A 242 -6.97 15.07 -0.56
N ARG A 243 -7.37 16.16 0.09
CA ARG A 243 -8.28 16.12 1.24
C ARG A 243 -9.55 15.30 0.97
N ASN A 244 -10.22 15.54 -0.15
CA ASN A 244 -11.43 14.83 -0.56
C ASN A 244 -11.16 13.35 -0.85
N ALA A 245 -9.95 12.98 -1.29
CA ALA A 245 -9.60 11.57 -1.44
C ALA A 245 -9.47 10.87 -0.07
N VAL A 246 -8.95 11.55 0.96
CA VAL A 246 -8.93 11.03 2.34
C VAL A 246 -10.35 10.95 2.92
N MET A 247 -11.22 11.93 2.62
CA MET A 247 -12.64 11.87 2.99
C MET A 247 -13.35 10.68 2.34
N ALA A 248 -13.17 10.49 1.02
CA ALA A 248 -13.73 9.34 0.31
C ALA A 248 -13.22 8.01 0.89
N TRP A 249 -11.93 7.94 1.21
CA TRP A 249 -11.33 6.78 1.87
C TRP A 249 -11.98 6.50 3.24
N SER A 250 -12.11 7.53 4.09
CA SER A 250 -12.75 7.45 5.40
C SER A 250 -14.18 6.91 5.34
N ASP A 251 -14.98 7.44 4.41
CA ASP A 251 -16.39 7.10 4.29
C ASP A 251 -16.61 5.74 3.57
N GLY A 252 -15.71 5.38 2.67
CA GLY A 252 -15.88 4.24 1.75
C GLY A 252 -15.08 2.97 2.08
N SER A 253 -14.12 3.02 3.01
CA SER A 253 -13.21 1.90 3.30
C SER A 253 -13.94 0.61 3.69
N GLN A 254 -15.06 0.72 4.42
CA GLN A 254 -15.86 -0.43 4.84
C GLN A 254 -16.61 -1.07 3.65
N GLU A 255 -17.10 -0.27 2.70
CA GLU A 255 -17.70 -0.77 1.47
C GLU A 255 -16.66 -1.51 0.64
N CYS A 256 -15.47 -0.92 0.46
CA CYS A 256 -14.35 -1.55 -0.22
C CYS A 256 -13.97 -2.89 0.40
N PHE A 257 -13.89 -2.97 1.73
CA PHE A 257 -13.62 -4.21 2.43
C PHE A 257 -14.65 -5.29 2.09
N HIS A 258 -15.95 -4.98 2.20
CA HIS A 258 -16.99 -5.95 1.87
C HIS A 258 -16.95 -6.38 0.39
N HIS A 259 -16.71 -5.44 -0.52
CA HIS A 259 -16.58 -5.69 -1.95
C HIS A 259 -15.44 -6.69 -2.20
N PHE A 260 -14.24 -6.38 -1.72
CA PHE A 260 -13.04 -7.19 -1.94
C PHE A 260 -13.08 -8.51 -1.19
N TYR A 261 -13.63 -8.53 0.03
CA TYR A 261 -13.80 -9.77 0.79
C TYR A 261 -14.70 -10.75 0.02
N LYS A 262 -15.77 -10.26 -0.62
CA LYS A 262 -16.62 -11.09 -1.48
C LYS A 262 -15.85 -11.55 -2.73
N LEU A 263 -15.15 -10.63 -3.40
CA LEU A 263 -14.38 -10.92 -4.62
C LEU A 263 -13.30 -11.98 -4.39
N CYS A 264 -12.55 -11.87 -3.30
CA CYS A 264 -11.51 -12.82 -2.88
C CYS A 264 -12.08 -14.06 -2.18
N SER A 265 -13.41 -14.08 -1.93
CA SER A 265 -14.11 -15.05 -1.07
C SER A 265 -13.35 -15.32 0.24
N GLY A 266 -13.08 -14.26 0.98
CA GLY A 266 -12.18 -14.19 2.12
C GLY A 266 -11.30 -12.93 2.07
N PRO A 267 -10.38 -12.72 3.02
CA PRO A 267 -9.47 -11.59 2.97
C PRO A 267 -8.58 -11.64 1.72
N CYS A 268 -8.45 -10.52 1.02
CA CYS A 268 -7.48 -10.40 -0.06
C CYS A 268 -6.06 -10.34 0.53
N LEU A 269 -5.12 -11.09 -0.05
CA LEU A 269 -3.72 -11.11 0.37
C LEU A 269 -2.94 -9.99 -0.32
N TRP A 270 -3.36 -8.75 -0.08
CA TRP A 270 -2.75 -7.54 -0.62
C TRP A 270 -1.94 -6.81 0.47
N GLY A 271 -1.01 -5.97 0.03
CA GLY A 271 -0.48 -4.91 0.88
C GLY A 271 -1.52 -3.81 1.06
N GLU A 272 -1.29 -2.89 2.00
CA GLU A 272 -2.18 -1.73 2.18
C GLU A 272 -2.24 -0.82 0.95
N ASP A 273 -1.09 -0.48 0.37
CA ASP A 273 -0.96 0.38 -0.82
C ASP A 273 -1.86 -0.11 -1.98
N MET A 274 -1.85 -1.41 -2.25
CA MET A 274 -2.71 -2.02 -3.24
C MET A 274 -4.18 -1.98 -2.82
N PHE A 275 -4.49 -2.19 -1.53
CA PHE A 275 -5.87 -2.16 -1.06
C PHE A 275 -6.49 -0.76 -1.22
N ILE A 276 -5.79 0.30 -0.78
CA ILE A 276 -6.29 1.68 -0.89
C ILE A 276 -6.36 2.11 -2.35
N ASP A 277 -5.39 1.71 -3.19
CA ASP A 277 -5.42 1.97 -4.65
C ASP A 277 -6.64 1.33 -5.32
N GLN A 278 -6.88 0.03 -5.07
CA GLN A 278 -8.04 -0.65 -5.65
C GLN A 278 -9.36 -0.08 -5.11
N CYS A 279 -9.42 0.28 -3.82
CA CYS A 279 -10.61 0.87 -3.22
C CYS A 279 -10.95 2.21 -3.89
N LEU A 280 -10.00 3.15 -3.87
CA LEU A 280 -10.19 4.49 -4.40
C LEU A 280 -10.52 4.45 -5.89
N GLU A 281 -9.81 3.66 -6.69
CA GLU A 281 -10.03 3.61 -8.15
C GLU A 281 -11.29 2.83 -8.53
N LYS A 282 -11.44 1.59 -8.04
CA LYS A 282 -12.40 0.62 -8.59
C LYS A 282 -13.76 0.67 -7.91
N VAL A 283 -13.81 1.05 -6.64
CA VAL A 283 -15.06 1.06 -5.85
C VAL A 283 -15.56 2.49 -5.65
N LEU A 284 -14.68 3.39 -5.23
CA LEU A 284 -15.06 4.77 -4.87
C LEU A 284 -14.92 5.76 -6.04
N HIS A 285 -14.31 5.34 -7.15
CA HIS A 285 -14.14 6.12 -8.38
C HIS A 285 -13.43 7.47 -8.19
N VAL A 286 -12.52 7.55 -7.22
CA VAL A 286 -11.61 8.67 -7.00
C VAL A 286 -10.61 8.73 -8.15
N ARG A 287 -10.29 9.95 -8.61
CA ARG A 287 -9.42 10.14 -9.77
C ARG A 287 -7.97 9.78 -9.44
N LYS A 288 -7.47 8.72 -10.07
CA LYS A 288 -6.05 8.33 -10.08
C LYS A 288 -5.26 9.13 -11.13
N VAL A 289 -4.11 9.69 -10.76
CA VAL A 289 -3.21 10.41 -11.68
C VAL A 289 -1.80 9.86 -11.59
N TYR A 290 -1.26 9.33 -12.69
CA TYR A 290 0.14 8.89 -12.73
C TYR A 290 1.09 10.08 -12.85
N VAL A 291 2.09 10.13 -11.97
CA VAL A 291 3.14 11.16 -11.94
C VAL A 291 4.49 10.44 -11.94
N ASP A 292 5.22 10.57 -13.04
CA ASP A 292 6.42 9.78 -13.36
C ASP A 292 7.66 10.15 -12.54
N ASN A 293 7.74 11.39 -12.05
CA ASN A 293 8.81 11.85 -11.17
C ASN A 293 8.40 11.90 -9.68
N LEU A 294 7.36 11.17 -9.28
CA LEU A 294 6.89 11.18 -7.89
C LEU A 294 7.76 10.31 -6.96
N LEU A 295 8.15 9.11 -7.42
CA LEU A 295 8.98 8.17 -6.67
C LEU A 295 9.92 7.42 -7.61
N LEU A 296 11.21 7.40 -7.29
CA LEU A 296 12.16 6.46 -7.86
C LEU A 296 12.51 5.40 -6.82
N GLU A 297 12.28 4.14 -7.15
CA GLU A 297 12.55 3.01 -6.25
C GLU A 297 12.92 1.72 -6.96
N ASP A 298 13.55 0.81 -6.22
CA ASP A 298 14.03 -0.49 -6.70
C ASP A 298 12.92 -1.46 -7.19
N HIS A 299 11.68 -1.24 -6.76
CA HIS A 299 10.54 -2.08 -7.11
C HIS A 299 9.64 -1.53 -8.24
N CYS A 300 10.00 -0.42 -8.88
CA CYS A 300 9.24 0.18 -9.99
C CYS A 300 9.99 0.23 -11.34
N ASP A 301 10.92 -0.70 -11.58
CA ASP A 301 11.83 -0.69 -12.76
C ASP A 301 12.51 0.69 -12.98
N PRO A 302 13.27 1.17 -11.99
CA PRO A 302 13.88 2.50 -12.06
C PRO A 302 15.03 2.53 -13.10
N PRO A 303 15.39 3.72 -13.62
CA PRO A 303 16.52 3.86 -14.54
C PRO A 303 17.86 3.60 -13.86
N ASP A 304 18.89 3.20 -14.62
CA ASP A 304 20.23 2.98 -14.07
C ASP A 304 20.76 4.22 -13.31
N GLY A 305 21.33 4.01 -12.12
CA GLY A 305 21.89 5.07 -11.29
C GLY A 305 20.86 5.94 -10.56
N TRP A 306 19.57 5.56 -10.57
CA TRP A 306 18.50 6.22 -9.80
C TRP A 306 18.86 6.37 -8.31
N ASP A 307 19.53 5.36 -7.76
CA ASP A 307 19.93 5.22 -6.36
C ASP A 307 20.98 6.25 -5.93
N SER A 308 21.60 6.95 -6.89
CA SER A 308 22.54 8.04 -6.62
C SER A 308 21.87 9.36 -6.21
N CYS A 309 20.54 9.47 -6.37
CA CYS A 309 19.73 10.65 -6.05
C CYS A 309 20.18 11.95 -6.72
N LYS A 310 20.79 11.85 -7.90
CA LYS A 310 21.25 13.01 -8.68
C LYS A 310 20.13 13.66 -9.50
N ASP A 311 19.03 12.95 -9.73
CA ASP A 311 17.87 13.53 -10.38
C ASP A 311 17.25 14.63 -9.50
N LYS A 312 17.17 15.84 -10.05
CA LYS A 312 16.65 17.02 -9.35
C LYS A 312 15.15 17.16 -9.49
N SER A 313 14.54 16.45 -10.43
CA SER A 313 13.12 16.51 -10.74
C SER A 313 12.29 15.54 -9.90
N SER A 314 12.88 14.42 -9.46
CA SER A 314 12.17 13.42 -8.66
C SER A 314 11.85 13.91 -7.25
N VAL A 315 10.62 13.67 -6.79
CA VAL A 315 10.12 14.10 -5.47
C VAL A 315 10.65 13.23 -4.34
N ALA A 316 10.81 11.93 -4.58
CA ALA A 316 11.28 10.98 -3.59
C ALA A 316 12.14 9.86 -4.17
N PHE A 317 13.00 9.30 -3.32
CA PHE A 317 13.84 8.13 -3.61
C PHE A 317 13.71 7.12 -2.47
N HIS A 318 13.64 5.83 -2.79
CA HIS A 318 13.49 4.76 -1.80
C HIS A 318 14.11 3.44 -2.29
N PRO A 319 14.71 2.59 -1.43
CA PRO A 319 14.92 2.74 0.01
C PRO A 319 16.29 3.28 0.41
N TYR A 320 16.37 3.92 1.58
CA TYR A 320 17.61 4.39 2.22
C TYR A 320 17.59 4.14 3.74
N LYS A 321 17.86 2.90 4.14
CA LYS A 321 17.75 2.44 5.54
C LYS A 321 18.91 2.92 6.42
N GLU A 322 20.10 3.00 5.84
CA GLU A 322 21.29 3.42 6.54
C GLU A 322 21.42 4.95 6.53
N LEU A 323 21.66 5.55 7.70
CA LEU A 323 21.75 7.00 7.85
C LEU A 323 22.81 7.63 6.94
N SER A 324 23.94 6.95 6.70
CA SER A 324 24.98 7.42 5.78
C SER A 324 24.51 7.45 4.31
N GLU A 325 23.74 6.46 3.89
CA GLU A 325 23.19 6.38 2.54
C GLU A 325 22.10 7.44 2.35
N TYR A 326 21.19 7.58 3.33
CA TYR A 326 20.17 8.62 3.35
C TYR A 326 20.78 10.03 3.20
N ARG A 327 21.80 10.34 4.02
CA ARG A 327 22.52 11.62 3.96
C ARG A 327 23.19 11.83 2.61
N THR A 328 23.79 10.80 2.05
CA THR A 328 24.44 10.87 0.74
C THR A 328 23.44 11.16 -0.37
N CYS A 329 22.31 10.44 -0.38
CA CYS A 329 21.21 10.68 -1.30
C CYS A 329 20.70 12.12 -1.20
N MET A 330 20.41 12.59 0.02
CA MET A 330 19.92 13.95 0.25
C MET A 330 20.92 15.00 -0.23
N ASN A 331 22.21 14.85 0.10
CA ASN A 331 23.27 15.76 -0.35
C ASN A 331 23.40 15.78 -1.87
N ASN A 332 23.37 14.61 -2.52
CA ASN A 332 23.41 14.52 -3.98
C ASN A 332 22.20 15.20 -4.62
N SER A 333 21.02 15.10 -4.02
CA SER A 333 19.80 15.76 -4.49
C SER A 333 19.80 17.27 -4.27
N LEU A 334 20.51 17.78 -3.26
CA LEU A 334 20.60 19.22 -2.97
C LEU A 334 21.85 19.91 -3.55
N ALA A 335 22.83 19.15 -4.05
CA ALA A 335 24.02 19.69 -4.70
C ALA A 335 23.65 20.61 -5.88
N LYS A 336 24.36 21.73 -6.04
CA LYS A 336 24.14 22.71 -7.11
C LYS A 336 24.60 22.21 -8.48
#